data_AF-A0A924Y809-F1
#
_entry.id   AF-A0A924Y809-F1
#
_cell.length_a   1.000
_cell.length_b   1.000
_cell.length_c   1.000
_cell.angle_alpha   90.00
_cell.angle_beta   90.00
_cell.angle_gamma   90.00
#
_symmetry.space_group_name_H-M   'P 1'
#
loop_
_entity.id
_entity.type
_entity.pdbx_description
1 polymer ?
#
loop_
_entity_poly.entity_id
_entity_poly.type
_entity_poly.pdbx_seq_one_letter_code
_entity_poly.pdbx_strand_id
1 'polypeptide(L)'
;LDNDTGEIDKNTIPAAETVTFIAAKPGLFAPDAVESVGDLVVATIGIPPETEGLKDAKHTLVDSDTIRALLPERPAGSNKGTFGKALIAAGSVNYTGAAALSAESAYRIGAGLVAVGAPAPVIAALAARLAEPTWLLLPHDMGVVSSQAAAVIQEQAKNYNALLLGPGWGQENTTRELLEKLFQRPDDSAKGRAGLSRSLGFGAHRTSETDEKRDKSELKLPPLVIDADGLNLLAKIDEWWKMLPENTIITPHPGEMGRLAGVEIADVQKDRWGIAAQKAAEWNVILVLKGAHTLVAAPDGRVSALPFKTAALATAGTGDVLAGAIVGLLAQGLAPYDAAIVAGYLHGLAGEIAAEQHGNTHSVIAGDVLRALPDAFRRLSVG
;
A
#
# COMPACT_ATOMS: atom_id res chain seq x y z
N LEU A 1 -4.71 28.91 -14.10
CA LEU A 1 -4.28 27.52 -13.82
C LEU A 1 -3.26 27.10 -14.87
N ASP A 2 -2.02 26.89 -14.45
CA ASP A 2 -0.98 26.29 -15.27
C ASP A 2 -1.25 24.79 -15.45
N ASN A 3 -1.15 24.29 -16.68
CA ASN A 3 -1.49 22.90 -16.99
C ASN A 3 -0.41 21.89 -16.61
N ASP A 4 0.83 22.34 -16.43
CA ASP A 4 1.96 21.49 -16.10
C ASP A 4 2.19 21.46 -14.59
N THR A 5 2.16 22.62 -13.94
CA THR A 5 2.47 22.78 -12.52
C THR A 5 1.24 22.83 -11.62
N GLY A 6 0.10 23.24 -12.16
CA GLY A 6 -1.12 23.48 -11.39
C GLY A 6 -1.12 24.79 -10.60
N GLU A 7 -0.13 25.67 -10.83
CA GLU A 7 -0.11 26.99 -10.22
C GLU A 7 -1.36 27.80 -10.61
N ILE A 8 -1.97 28.43 -9.62
CA ILE A 8 -3.18 29.23 -9.78
C ILE A 8 -2.82 30.72 -9.88
N ASP A 9 -3.19 31.34 -11.01
CA ASP A 9 -3.25 32.80 -11.11
C ASP A 9 -4.44 33.32 -10.29
N LYS A 10 -4.28 34.49 -9.67
CA LYS A 10 -5.32 35.16 -8.87
C LYS A 10 -6.65 35.40 -9.61
N ASN A 11 -6.65 35.39 -10.94
CA ASN A 11 -7.84 35.55 -11.78
C ASN A 11 -8.36 34.22 -12.34
N THR A 12 -7.83 33.08 -11.89
CA THR A 12 -8.35 31.75 -12.27
C THR A 12 -9.79 31.63 -11.80
N ILE A 13 -10.68 31.27 -12.72
CA ILE A 13 -12.10 31.10 -12.44
C ILE A 13 -12.32 29.67 -11.94
N PRO A 14 -12.90 29.46 -10.74
CA PRO A 14 -13.30 28.13 -10.31
C PRO A 14 -14.40 27.60 -11.23
N ALA A 15 -14.19 26.41 -11.78
CA ALA A 15 -15.16 25.73 -12.62
C ALA A 15 -15.97 24.72 -11.80
N ALA A 16 -17.26 24.60 -12.09
CA ALA A 16 -18.06 23.46 -11.62
C ALA A 16 -17.67 22.17 -12.36
N GLU A 17 -17.30 22.30 -13.64
CA GLU A 17 -16.86 21.22 -14.51
C GLU A 17 -15.77 21.73 -15.45
N THR A 18 -14.69 20.96 -15.61
CA THR A 18 -13.60 21.20 -16.56
C THR A 18 -13.57 20.10 -17.60
N VAL A 19 -13.76 20.47 -18.87
CA VAL A 19 -13.58 19.55 -20.01
C VAL A 19 -12.19 19.77 -20.59
N THR A 20 -11.37 18.71 -20.60
CA THR A 20 -10.04 18.71 -21.22
C THR A 20 -9.99 17.70 -22.35
N PHE A 21 -9.19 17.96 -23.38
CA PHE A 21 -9.17 17.12 -24.58
C PHE A 21 -8.00 16.16 -24.59
N ILE A 22 -8.23 14.94 -25.12
CA ILE A 22 -7.23 13.89 -25.40
C ILE A 22 -6.69 13.21 -24.13
N ALA A 23 -6.09 13.99 -23.23
CA ALA A 23 -5.47 13.51 -22.00
C ALA A 23 -5.66 14.54 -20.89
N ALA A 24 -5.73 14.08 -19.64
CA ALA A 24 -5.70 14.97 -18.50
C ALA A 24 -4.30 15.55 -18.30
N LYS A 25 -4.22 16.83 -17.93
CA LYS A 25 -2.94 17.52 -17.76
C LYS A 25 -2.51 17.47 -16.30
N PRO A 26 -1.24 17.23 -15.97
CA PRO A 26 -0.78 17.03 -14.59
C PRO A 26 -1.20 18.15 -13.61
N GLY A 27 -1.14 19.40 -14.05
CA GLY A 27 -1.50 20.57 -13.27
C GLY A 27 -2.96 20.59 -12.82
N LEU A 28 -3.87 19.87 -13.50
CA LEU A 28 -5.27 19.73 -13.09
C LEU A 28 -5.43 18.89 -11.81
N PHE A 29 -4.40 18.14 -11.42
CA PHE A 29 -4.39 17.27 -10.23
C PHE A 29 -3.53 17.83 -9.09
N ALA A 30 -2.90 19.00 -9.29
CA ALA A 30 -2.10 19.64 -8.24
C ALA A 30 -3.01 20.04 -7.07
N PRO A 31 -2.53 19.96 -5.80
CA PRO A 31 -3.34 20.25 -4.62
C PRO A 31 -4.06 21.60 -4.68
N ASP A 32 -3.38 22.64 -5.17
CA ASP A 32 -3.96 23.98 -5.28
C ASP A 32 -5.07 24.04 -6.34
N ALA A 33 -4.95 23.25 -7.42
CA ALA A 33 -5.90 23.19 -8.54
C ALA A 33 -7.21 22.46 -8.21
N VAL A 34 -7.20 21.54 -7.24
CA VAL A 34 -8.32 20.59 -6.96
C VAL A 34 -9.66 21.30 -6.78
N GLU A 35 -9.66 22.43 -6.07
CA GLU A 35 -10.86 23.24 -5.78
C GLU A 35 -11.30 24.09 -6.97
N SER A 36 -10.40 24.40 -7.91
CA SER A 36 -10.71 25.25 -9.08
C SER A 36 -11.13 24.45 -10.31
N VAL A 37 -10.83 23.15 -10.38
CA VAL A 37 -11.09 22.30 -11.56
C VAL A 37 -12.53 21.77 -11.61
N GLY A 38 -13.23 21.63 -10.48
CA GLY A 38 -14.56 21.02 -10.47
C GLY A 38 -14.52 19.55 -10.96
N ASP A 39 -15.60 19.07 -11.57
CA ASP A 39 -15.64 17.73 -12.17
C ASP A 39 -14.81 17.69 -13.46
N LEU A 40 -13.85 16.77 -13.54
CA LEU A 40 -12.95 16.68 -14.69
C LEU A 40 -13.46 15.66 -15.71
N VAL A 41 -13.71 16.12 -16.93
CA VAL A 41 -14.07 15.26 -18.07
C VAL A 41 -12.96 15.28 -19.11
N VAL A 42 -12.43 14.10 -19.45
CA VAL A 42 -11.46 13.95 -20.54
C VAL A 42 -12.20 13.57 -21.83
N ALA A 43 -12.41 14.54 -22.70
CA ALA A 43 -13.14 14.36 -23.96
C ALA A 43 -12.20 13.90 -25.09
N THR A 44 -12.64 12.90 -25.86
CA THR A 44 -12.01 12.55 -27.13
C THR A 44 -12.39 13.55 -28.22
N ILE A 45 -11.46 13.82 -29.13
CA ILE A 45 -11.68 14.66 -30.32
C ILE A 45 -11.39 13.89 -31.62
N GLY A 46 -11.53 12.56 -31.57
CA GLY A 46 -11.27 11.67 -32.73
C GLY A 46 -9.80 11.29 -32.90
N ILE A 47 -8.97 11.48 -31.87
CA ILE A 47 -7.59 11.00 -31.84
C ILE A 47 -7.58 9.57 -31.26
N PRO A 48 -7.06 8.58 -32.00
CA PRO A 48 -7.00 7.20 -31.51
C PRO A 48 -6.11 7.06 -30.26
N PRO A 49 -6.45 6.20 -29.29
CA PRO A 49 -5.62 5.94 -28.11
C PRO A 49 -4.22 5.41 -28.46
N GLU A 50 -4.07 4.75 -29.61
CA GLU A 50 -2.78 4.21 -30.07
C GLU A 50 -1.84 5.24 -30.67
N THR A 51 -2.23 6.53 -30.66
CA THR A 51 -1.39 7.62 -31.17
C THR A 51 -0.06 7.69 -30.42
N GLU A 52 1.02 7.88 -31.19
CA GLU A 52 2.39 8.02 -30.67
C GLU A 52 2.44 9.14 -29.61
N GLY A 53 3.00 8.84 -28.43
CA GLY A 53 2.99 9.71 -27.25
C GLY A 53 1.89 9.42 -26.22
N LEU A 54 0.72 8.91 -26.63
CA LEU A 54 -0.30 8.41 -25.69
C LEU A 54 -0.03 6.96 -25.28
N LYS A 55 0.39 6.14 -26.24
CA LYS A 55 0.69 4.72 -26.02
C LYS A 55 1.85 4.49 -25.05
N ASP A 56 2.85 5.36 -25.09
CA ASP A 56 4.07 5.25 -24.26
C ASP A 56 4.02 6.15 -23.02
N ALA A 57 2.84 6.71 -22.72
CA ALA A 57 2.65 7.58 -21.57
C ALA A 57 2.91 6.81 -20.28
N LYS A 58 3.97 7.21 -19.57
CA LYS A 58 4.26 6.67 -18.24
C LYS A 58 3.29 7.17 -17.18
N HIS A 59 2.63 8.30 -17.43
CA HIS A 59 1.67 8.91 -16.53
C HIS A 59 0.25 8.68 -17.04
N THR A 60 -0.60 8.07 -16.22
CA THR A 60 -1.97 7.72 -16.63
C THR A 60 -3.00 8.19 -15.61
N LEU A 61 -4.21 8.49 -16.09
CA LEU A 61 -5.39 8.65 -15.25
C LEU A 61 -6.16 7.34 -15.28
N VAL A 62 -6.47 6.78 -14.12
CA VAL A 62 -7.18 5.50 -14.02
C VAL A 62 -8.68 5.72 -14.23
N ASP A 63 -9.27 5.01 -15.18
CA ASP A 63 -10.70 4.99 -15.43
C ASP A 63 -11.34 3.65 -15.04
N SER A 64 -12.67 3.59 -15.10
CA SER A 64 -13.43 2.39 -14.74
C SER A 64 -13.11 1.20 -15.65
N ASP A 65 -12.87 1.43 -16.93
CA ASP A 65 -12.63 0.35 -17.90
C ASP A 65 -11.25 -0.31 -17.67
N THR A 66 -10.24 0.49 -17.34
CA THR A 66 -8.93 -0.01 -16.87
C THR A 66 -9.11 -0.91 -15.65
N ILE A 67 -9.92 -0.49 -14.67
CA ILE A 67 -10.15 -1.31 -13.47
C ILE A 67 -10.88 -2.60 -13.81
N ARG A 68 -11.94 -2.55 -14.62
CA ARG A 68 -12.68 -3.76 -15.02
C ARG A 68 -11.79 -4.81 -15.66
N ALA A 69 -10.84 -4.38 -16.50
CA ALA A 69 -9.90 -5.27 -17.15
C ALA A 69 -8.90 -5.92 -16.17
N LEU A 70 -8.63 -5.27 -15.02
CA LEU A 70 -7.71 -5.74 -14.00
C LEU A 70 -8.38 -6.52 -12.86
N LEU A 71 -9.72 -6.50 -12.76
CA LEU A 71 -10.43 -7.19 -11.69
C LEU A 71 -10.17 -8.72 -11.76
N PRO A 72 -9.81 -9.37 -10.63
CA PRO A 72 -9.62 -10.81 -10.62
C PRO A 72 -10.92 -11.57 -10.93
N GLU A 73 -10.82 -12.58 -11.78
CA GLU A 73 -11.95 -13.45 -12.10
C GLU A 73 -12.40 -14.25 -10.88
N ARG A 74 -13.70 -14.59 -10.84
CA ARG A 74 -14.30 -15.45 -9.80
C ARG A 74 -15.02 -16.65 -10.41
N PRO A 75 -14.30 -17.70 -10.85
CA PRO A 75 -14.89 -18.88 -11.46
C PRO A 75 -15.81 -19.64 -10.49
N ALA A 76 -16.94 -20.17 -10.98
CA ALA A 76 -17.91 -20.89 -10.16
C ALA A 76 -17.37 -22.18 -9.51
N GLY A 77 -16.38 -22.83 -10.15
CA GLY A 77 -15.72 -24.05 -9.63
C GLY A 77 -14.57 -23.78 -8.65
N SER A 78 -14.49 -22.59 -8.05
CA SER A 78 -13.42 -22.17 -7.14
C SER A 78 -13.66 -22.59 -5.69
N ASN A 79 -12.61 -22.53 -4.87
CA ASN A 79 -12.70 -22.70 -3.42
C ASN A 79 -11.91 -21.60 -2.70
N LYS A 80 -11.96 -21.56 -1.37
CA LYS A 80 -11.25 -20.57 -0.56
C LYS A 80 -9.73 -20.50 -0.82
N GLY A 81 -9.10 -21.58 -1.26
CA GLY A 81 -7.68 -21.58 -1.64
C GLY A 81 -7.41 -20.91 -2.99
N THR A 82 -8.38 -20.89 -3.90
CA THR A 82 -8.29 -20.24 -5.22
C THR A 82 -8.04 -18.74 -5.09
N PHE A 83 -8.62 -18.10 -4.07
CA PHE A 83 -8.51 -16.67 -3.82
C PHE A 83 -7.40 -16.30 -2.82
N GLY A 84 -6.49 -17.26 -2.58
CA GLY A 84 -5.31 -17.13 -1.75
C GLY A 84 -5.54 -16.78 -0.28
N LYS A 85 -4.42 -16.58 0.43
CA LYS A 85 -4.39 -16.33 1.87
C LYS A 85 -3.60 -15.06 2.18
N ALA A 86 -4.20 -14.11 2.88
CA ALA A 86 -3.54 -12.92 3.39
C ALA A 86 -3.15 -13.08 4.86
N LEU A 87 -1.93 -12.69 5.21
CA LEU A 87 -1.51 -12.47 6.60
C LEU A 87 -1.46 -10.97 6.88
N ILE A 88 -2.14 -10.54 7.94
CA ILE A 88 -2.17 -9.14 8.37
C ILE A 88 -1.57 -9.08 9.77
N ALA A 89 -0.33 -8.62 9.89
CA ALA A 89 0.28 -8.35 11.18
C ALA A 89 0.01 -6.89 11.55
N ALA A 90 -0.96 -6.69 12.45
CA ALA A 90 -1.54 -5.39 12.75
C ALA A 90 -2.09 -5.36 14.17
N GLY A 91 -2.26 -4.14 14.69
CA GLY A 91 -2.93 -3.86 15.95
C GLY A 91 -2.03 -3.93 17.18
N SER A 92 -2.45 -3.16 18.16
CA SER A 92 -1.90 -3.07 19.51
C SER A 92 -3.07 -2.77 20.46
N VAL A 93 -2.83 -2.80 21.77
CA VAL A 93 -3.87 -2.53 22.77
C VAL A 93 -4.57 -1.18 22.59
N ASN A 94 -3.87 -0.17 22.04
CA ASN A 94 -4.44 1.16 21.79
C ASN A 94 -5.11 1.29 20.41
N TYR A 95 -4.77 0.42 19.46
CA TYR A 95 -5.18 0.53 18.07
C TYR A 95 -5.75 -0.79 17.52
N THR A 96 -6.67 -1.39 18.27
CA THR A 96 -7.32 -2.66 17.86
C THR A 96 -8.15 -2.51 16.58
N GLY A 97 -8.72 -1.34 16.32
CA GLY A 97 -9.58 -1.06 15.17
C GLY A 97 -8.88 -1.21 13.82
N ALA A 98 -7.59 -0.85 13.74
CA ALA A 98 -6.82 -0.91 12.50
C ALA A 98 -6.75 -2.35 11.95
N ALA A 99 -6.41 -3.31 12.82
CA ALA A 99 -6.40 -4.73 12.47
C ALA A 99 -7.78 -5.24 12.01
N ALA A 100 -8.87 -4.76 12.62
CA ALA A 100 -10.22 -5.15 12.23
C ALA A 100 -10.59 -4.63 10.84
N LEU A 101 -10.36 -3.34 10.59
CA LEU A 101 -10.67 -2.68 9.31
C LEU A 101 -9.88 -3.32 8.16
N SER A 102 -8.58 -3.58 8.36
CA SER A 102 -7.76 -4.24 7.35
C SER A 102 -8.21 -5.68 7.07
N ALA A 103 -8.55 -6.45 8.11
CA ALA A 103 -8.99 -7.83 7.93
C ALA A 103 -10.36 -7.95 7.23
N GLU A 104 -11.34 -7.15 7.64
CA GLU A 104 -12.63 -7.11 6.97
C GLU A 104 -12.50 -6.62 5.53
N SER A 105 -11.66 -5.62 5.28
CA SER A 105 -11.42 -5.10 3.92
C SER A 105 -10.81 -6.17 3.01
N ALA A 106 -9.81 -6.92 3.51
CA ALA A 106 -9.21 -8.02 2.76
C ALA A 106 -10.24 -9.10 2.39
N TYR A 107 -11.20 -9.42 3.27
CA TYR A 107 -12.29 -10.31 2.90
C TYR A 107 -13.25 -9.69 1.88
N ARG A 108 -13.64 -8.42 2.07
CA ARG A 108 -14.60 -7.73 1.18
C ARG A 108 -14.05 -7.47 -0.22
N ILE A 109 -12.73 -7.37 -0.37
CA ILE A 109 -12.06 -7.29 -1.67
C ILE A 109 -11.91 -8.67 -2.36
N GLY A 110 -12.27 -9.75 -1.66
CA GLY A 110 -12.40 -11.09 -2.25
C GLY A 110 -11.33 -12.10 -1.85
N ALA A 111 -10.45 -11.81 -0.89
CA ALA A 111 -9.45 -12.78 -0.41
C ALA A 111 -10.12 -14.04 0.16
N GLY A 112 -9.52 -15.20 -0.09
CA GLY A 112 -10.12 -16.48 0.28
C GLY A 112 -9.99 -16.83 1.76
N LEU A 113 -8.85 -16.50 2.36
CA LEU A 113 -8.56 -16.67 3.78
C LEU A 113 -7.77 -15.47 4.30
N VAL A 114 -8.10 -15.01 5.51
CA VAL A 114 -7.36 -13.96 6.20
C VAL A 114 -6.92 -14.47 7.57
N ALA A 115 -5.65 -14.28 7.89
CA ALA A 115 -5.12 -14.46 9.24
C ALA A 115 -4.65 -13.12 9.80
N VAL A 116 -5.00 -12.85 11.06
CA VAL A 116 -4.56 -11.65 11.78
C VAL A 116 -3.49 -12.03 12.79
N GLY A 117 -2.29 -11.53 12.57
CA GLY A 117 -1.16 -11.57 13.50
C GLY A 117 -1.22 -10.41 14.48
N ALA A 118 -1.50 -10.68 15.76
CA ALA A 118 -1.61 -9.63 16.78
C ALA A 118 -1.26 -10.13 18.20
N PRO A 119 -1.04 -9.22 19.17
CA PRO A 119 -0.93 -9.57 20.59
C PRO A 119 -2.16 -10.30 21.13
N ALA A 120 -2.00 -11.21 22.10
CA ALA A 120 -3.12 -11.95 22.71
C ALA A 120 -4.28 -11.06 23.20
N PRO A 121 -4.05 -9.93 23.90
CA PRO A 121 -5.14 -9.05 24.33
C PRO A 121 -5.91 -8.44 23.15
N VAL A 122 -5.22 -8.16 22.05
CA VAL A 122 -5.82 -7.62 20.81
C VAL A 122 -6.66 -8.70 20.15
N ILE A 123 -6.14 -9.92 20.02
CA ILE A 123 -6.88 -11.07 19.48
C ILE A 123 -8.17 -11.31 20.29
N ALA A 124 -8.10 -11.27 21.62
CA ALA A 124 -9.29 -11.46 22.46
C ALA A 124 -10.37 -10.40 22.19
N ALA A 125 -9.97 -9.13 21.99
CA ALA A 125 -10.88 -8.05 21.65
C ALA A 125 -11.46 -8.17 20.21
N LEU A 126 -10.65 -8.64 19.26
CA LEU A 126 -11.05 -8.83 17.87
C LEU A 126 -11.94 -10.04 17.67
N ALA A 127 -11.63 -11.16 18.31
CA ALA A 127 -12.40 -12.41 18.22
C ALA A 127 -13.83 -12.26 18.75
N ALA A 128 -14.11 -11.26 19.59
CA ALA A 128 -15.45 -10.93 20.03
C ALA A 128 -16.34 -10.30 18.94
N ARG A 129 -15.74 -9.74 17.87
CA ARG A 129 -16.47 -9.02 16.81
C ARG A 129 -16.23 -9.56 15.40
N LEU A 130 -15.12 -10.24 15.14
CA LEU A 130 -14.78 -10.84 13.84
C LEU A 130 -14.84 -12.35 13.95
N ALA A 131 -15.70 -12.99 13.15
CA ALA A 131 -15.89 -14.43 13.19
C ALA A 131 -15.05 -15.18 12.14
N GLU A 132 -14.67 -14.49 11.06
CA GLU A 132 -14.09 -15.04 9.85
C GLU A 132 -12.56 -15.18 9.88
N PRO A 133 -11.78 -14.22 10.42
CA PRO A 133 -10.32 -14.35 10.42
C PRO A 133 -9.83 -15.49 11.31
N THR A 134 -8.69 -16.05 10.93
CA THR A 134 -7.89 -16.89 11.83
C THR A 134 -6.87 -16.04 12.57
N TRP A 135 -6.32 -16.56 13.68
CA TRP A 135 -5.47 -15.78 14.57
C TRP A 135 -4.05 -16.34 14.61
N LEU A 136 -3.07 -15.46 14.44
CA LEU A 136 -1.66 -15.76 14.68
C LEU A 136 -1.21 -14.99 15.93
N LEU A 137 -0.86 -15.71 17.00
CA LEU A 137 -0.39 -15.07 18.20
C LEU A 137 1.02 -14.49 17.99
N LEU A 138 1.15 -13.17 18.10
CA LEU A 138 2.44 -12.51 18.04
C LEU A 138 2.97 -12.21 19.45
N PRO A 139 4.25 -12.53 19.75
CA PRO A 139 4.93 -12.06 20.94
C PRO A 139 4.78 -10.55 21.14
N HIS A 140 4.50 -10.11 22.37
CA HIS A 140 4.21 -8.72 22.67
C HIS A 140 4.79 -8.27 24.01
N ASP A 141 5.08 -6.98 24.12
CA ASP A 141 5.48 -6.31 25.36
C ASP A 141 4.37 -5.32 25.72
N MET A 142 3.69 -5.50 26.86
CA MET A 142 2.62 -4.58 27.31
C MET A 142 1.52 -4.28 26.28
N GLY A 143 1.28 -5.18 25.32
CA GLY A 143 0.22 -5.06 24.33
C GLY A 143 0.63 -4.44 22.98
N VAL A 144 1.92 -4.15 22.78
CA VAL A 144 2.51 -3.80 21.48
C VAL A 144 3.35 -4.97 20.95
N VAL A 145 3.43 -5.14 19.63
CA VAL A 145 4.14 -6.27 19.03
C VAL A 145 5.64 -6.16 19.31
N SER A 146 6.22 -7.19 19.91
CA SER A 146 7.63 -7.20 20.32
C SER A 146 8.57 -7.65 19.20
N SER A 147 9.86 -7.35 19.34
CA SER A 147 10.89 -7.76 18.37
C SER A 147 10.98 -9.27 18.13
N GLN A 148 10.53 -10.10 19.08
CA GLN A 148 10.51 -11.56 18.98
C GLN A 148 9.47 -12.07 17.97
N ALA A 149 8.46 -11.26 17.63
CA ALA A 149 7.47 -11.63 16.63
C ALA A 149 8.04 -11.71 15.20
N ALA A 150 9.23 -11.13 14.94
CA ALA A 150 9.92 -11.26 13.66
C ALA A 150 10.10 -12.73 13.25
N ALA A 151 10.58 -13.60 14.16
CA ALA A 151 10.79 -15.02 13.87
C ALA A 151 9.47 -15.76 13.58
N VAL A 152 8.40 -15.40 14.30
CA VAL A 152 7.06 -15.96 14.08
C VAL A 152 6.53 -15.56 12.72
N ILE A 153 6.64 -14.28 12.35
CA ILE A 153 6.20 -13.77 11.04
C ILE A 153 7.01 -14.43 9.92
N GLN A 154 8.34 -14.49 10.01
CA GLN A 154 9.20 -15.13 9.01
C GLN A 154 8.82 -16.59 8.75
N GLU A 155 8.52 -17.34 9.81
CA GLU A 155 8.16 -18.74 9.67
C GLU A 155 6.75 -18.91 9.09
N GLN A 156 5.79 -18.11 9.58
CA GLN A 156 4.40 -18.26 9.19
C GLN A 156 4.09 -17.67 7.81
N ALA A 157 4.75 -16.56 7.42
CA ALA A 157 4.51 -15.86 6.16
C ALA A 157 4.66 -16.77 4.92
N LYS A 158 5.47 -17.83 5.01
CA LYS A 158 5.65 -18.86 3.97
C LYS A 158 4.35 -19.58 3.58
N ASN A 159 3.34 -19.56 4.47
CA ASN A 159 2.05 -20.21 4.25
C ASN A 159 0.99 -19.29 3.62
N TYR A 160 1.36 -18.04 3.32
CA TYR A 160 0.46 -17.00 2.82
C TYR A 160 0.92 -16.49 1.46
N ASN A 161 -0.02 -15.90 0.73
CA ASN A 161 0.19 -15.33 -0.60
C ASN A 161 0.49 -13.83 -0.55
N ALA A 162 0.14 -13.16 0.55
CA ALA A 162 0.43 -11.74 0.75
C ALA A 162 0.57 -11.42 2.24
N LEU A 163 1.32 -10.37 2.55
CA LEU A 163 1.60 -9.90 3.92
C LEU A 163 1.35 -8.39 4.03
N LEU A 164 0.58 -7.99 5.04
CA LEU A 164 0.42 -6.60 5.45
C LEU A 164 1.05 -6.38 6.82
N LEU A 165 1.86 -5.33 6.95
CA LEU A 165 2.54 -4.93 8.17
C LEU A 165 2.22 -3.47 8.51
N GLY A 166 2.01 -3.17 9.79
CA GLY A 166 2.03 -1.79 10.28
C GLY A 166 0.75 -1.22 10.88
N PRO A 167 -0.46 -1.45 10.32
CA PRO A 167 -1.69 -0.82 10.84
C PRO A 167 -1.86 -0.97 12.35
N GLY A 168 -1.85 0.13 13.09
CA GLY A 168 -2.07 0.16 14.54
C GLY A 168 -0.99 -0.49 15.40
N TRP A 169 0.24 -0.63 14.92
CA TRP A 169 1.32 -1.19 15.73
C TRP A 169 1.82 -0.27 16.86
N GLY A 170 1.58 1.03 16.78
CA GLY A 170 2.29 1.99 17.62
C GLY A 170 3.74 2.21 17.15
N GLN A 171 4.50 3.03 17.88
CA GLN A 171 5.83 3.48 17.46
C GLN A 171 6.93 3.15 18.47
N GLU A 172 6.72 2.13 19.28
CA GLU A 172 7.63 1.66 20.31
C GLU A 172 8.90 1.02 19.72
N ASN A 173 10.00 1.10 20.47
CA ASN A 173 11.31 0.61 20.00
C ASN A 173 11.32 -0.91 19.74
N THR A 174 10.61 -1.72 20.54
CA THR A 174 10.53 -3.18 20.34
C THR A 174 9.87 -3.52 18.99
N THR A 175 8.89 -2.73 18.55
CA THR A 175 8.24 -2.86 17.24
C THR A 175 9.17 -2.38 16.10
N ARG A 176 9.98 -1.34 16.34
CA ARG A 176 11.02 -0.94 15.38
C ARG A 176 12.03 -2.07 15.16
N GLU A 177 12.52 -2.64 16.25
CA GLU A 177 13.49 -3.76 16.23
C GLU A 177 12.90 -5.02 15.58
N LEU A 178 11.57 -5.19 15.62
CA LEU A 178 10.89 -6.24 14.84
C LEU A 178 11.17 -6.07 13.35
N LEU A 179 11.04 -4.87 12.79
CA LEU A 179 11.25 -4.63 11.35
C LEU A 179 12.72 -4.88 10.96
N GLU A 180 13.65 -4.40 11.78
CA GLU A 180 15.09 -4.64 11.59
C GLU A 180 15.38 -6.15 11.54
N LYS A 181 14.84 -6.94 12.48
CA LYS A 181 15.01 -8.40 12.54
C LYS A 181 14.26 -9.14 11.42
N LEU A 182 13.07 -8.67 11.06
CA LEU A 182 12.21 -9.29 10.05
C LEU A 182 12.88 -9.25 8.67
N PHE A 183 13.55 -8.15 8.34
CA PHE A 183 14.23 -7.98 7.06
C PHE A 183 15.74 -8.25 7.10
N GLN A 184 16.29 -8.63 8.26
CA GLN A 184 17.70 -9.00 8.37
C GLN A 184 17.99 -10.25 7.52
N ARG A 185 18.98 -10.16 6.62
CA ARG A 185 19.39 -11.32 5.83
C ARG A 185 20.24 -12.28 6.68
N PRO A 186 20.19 -13.59 6.43
CA PRO A 186 20.98 -14.57 7.17
C PRO A 186 22.49 -14.24 7.20
N ASP A 187 23.04 -13.70 6.11
CA ASP A 187 24.47 -13.33 5.99
C ASP A 187 24.86 -12.08 6.81
N ASP A 188 23.91 -11.21 7.15
CA ASP A 188 24.19 -9.99 7.93
C ASP A 188 24.43 -10.30 9.41
N SER A 189 23.83 -11.39 9.91
CA SER A 189 24.02 -11.88 11.28
C SER A 189 25.44 -12.41 11.55
N ALA A 190 26.16 -12.86 10.51
CA ALA A 190 27.53 -13.36 10.61
C ALA A 190 28.57 -12.23 10.64
N LYS A 191 28.32 -11.11 9.95
CA LYS A 191 29.22 -9.94 9.94
C LYS A 191 29.26 -9.21 11.28
N GLY A 192 28.15 -9.19 12.03
CA GLY A 192 28.09 -8.57 13.37
C GLY A 192 28.84 -9.33 14.47
N ARG A 193 29.18 -10.61 14.27
CA ARG A 193 29.96 -11.43 15.23
C ARG A 193 31.46 -11.47 14.94
N ALA A 194 31.91 -10.93 13.81
CA ALA A 194 33.32 -10.94 13.40
C ALA A 194 34.20 -9.86 14.07
N GLY A 195 33.67 -9.10 15.05
CA GLY A 195 34.41 -8.05 15.75
C GLY A 195 35.30 -8.50 16.91
N LEU A 196 35.22 -9.76 17.36
CA LEU A 196 35.95 -10.27 18.53
C LEU A 196 36.43 -11.72 18.31
N SER A 197 37.33 -11.93 17.36
CA SER A 197 38.21 -13.10 17.37
C SER A 197 39.58 -12.71 16.83
N ARG A 198 40.55 -12.55 17.74
CA ARG A 198 41.96 -12.50 17.37
C ARG A 198 42.34 -13.90 16.89
N SER A 199 42.55 -14.06 15.58
CA SER A 199 43.21 -15.26 15.06
C SER A 199 44.73 -15.12 15.20
N LEU A 200 45.32 -16.05 15.96
CA LEU A 200 46.73 -16.42 15.89
C LEU A 200 46.76 -17.76 15.13
N GLY A 201 47.42 -17.83 13.97
CA GLY A 201 47.79 -19.12 13.36
C GLY A 201 47.82 -19.17 11.84
N PHE A 202 48.96 -19.64 11.31
CA PHE A 202 49.28 -19.84 9.89
C PHE A 202 48.68 -21.15 9.30
N GLY A 203 48.21 -21.06 8.05
CA GLY A 203 48.46 -22.04 6.98
C GLY A 203 47.63 -23.33 6.91
N ALA A 204 46.74 -23.43 5.91
CA ALA A 204 46.61 -24.62 5.05
C ALA A 204 45.77 -24.30 3.80
N HIS A 205 46.34 -24.55 2.62
CA HIS A 205 45.67 -24.55 1.32
C HIS A 205 45.08 -25.95 1.07
N ARG A 206 43.84 -26.03 0.55
CA ARG A 206 43.21 -27.08 -0.31
C ARG A 206 41.70 -26.81 -0.28
N THR A 207 40.89 -26.89 -1.34
CA THR A 207 41.04 -27.34 -2.72
C THR A 207 39.89 -26.70 -3.50
N SER A 208 40.16 -26.26 -4.73
CA SER A 208 39.15 -25.88 -5.71
C SER A 208 38.44 -27.13 -6.24
N GLU A 209 37.22 -27.39 -5.81
CA GLU A 209 36.31 -28.34 -6.44
C GLU A 209 34.89 -27.76 -6.50
N THR A 210 34.47 -27.54 -7.75
CA THR A 210 33.12 -27.60 -8.30
C THR A 210 32.08 -26.56 -7.86
N ASP A 211 31.77 -25.70 -8.84
CA ASP A 211 30.58 -24.88 -9.02
C ASP A 211 29.26 -25.65 -8.86
N GLU A 212 28.89 -25.97 -7.63
CA GLU A 212 27.47 -26.05 -7.26
C GLU A 212 27.06 -24.66 -6.77
N LYS A 213 26.34 -23.93 -7.63
CA LYS A 213 25.63 -22.70 -7.29
C LYS A 213 24.75 -22.94 -6.06
N ARG A 214 25.31 -22.69 -4.87
CA ARG A 214 24.57 -22.60 -3.62
C ARG A 214 23.62 -21.42 -3.73
N ASP A 215 22.34 -21.73 -3.84
CA ASP A 215 21.20 -20.83 -3.74
C ASP A 215 21.35 -19.96 -2.48
N LYS A 216 21.74 -18.70 -2.64
CA LYS A 216 22.05 -17.78 -1.55
C LYS A 216 20.76 -17.27 -0.93
N SER A 217 20.25 -17.99 0.07
CA SER A 217 19.60 -17.44 1.28
C SER A 217 18.67 -16.22 1.13
N GLU A 218 17.82 -16.19 0.11
CA GLU A 218 16.82 -15.13 -0.05
C GLU A 218 15.79 -15.14 1.09
N LEU A 219 15.53 -13.95 1.64
CA LEU A 219 14.42 -13.74 2.58
C LEU A 219 13.10 -13.94 1.81
N LYS A 220 12.50 -15.14 1.91
CA LYS A 220 11.25 -15.48 1.22
C LYS A 220 10.03 -14.97 2.00
N LEU A 221 9.76 -13.67 1.87
CA LEU A 221 8.46 -13.10 2.23
C LEU A 221 7.54 -13.12 1.01
N PRO A 222 6.22 -13.33 1.18
CA PRO A 222 5.25 -13.12 0.11
C PRO A 222 5.18 -11.62 -0.25
N PRO A 223 4.51 -11.26 -1.37
CA PRO A 223 4.17 -9.87 -1.69
C PRO A 223 3.75 -9.06 -0.47
N LEU A 224 4.41 -7.92 -0.27
CA LEU A 224 4.42 -7.19 0.99
C LEU A 224 3.76 -5.82 0.83
N VAL A 225 2.93 -5.45 1.80
CA VAL A 225 2.37 -4.11 1.99
C VAL A 225 2.82 -3.58 3.35
N ILE A 226 3.28 -2.34 3.39
CA ILE A 226 3.62 -1.64 4.64
C ILE A 226 2.85 -0.33 4.70
N ASP A 227 2.09 -0.14 5.78
CA ASP A 227 1.26 1.05 6.00
C ASP A 227 1.43 1.63 7.41
N ALA A 228 0.98 2.87 7.60
CA ALA A 228 0.77 3.51 8.90
C ALA A 228 2.03 3.47 9.81
N ASP A 229 1.90 2.90 11.01
CA ASP A 229 3.00 2.82 11.97
C ASP A 229 4.18 1.99 11.45
N GLY A 230 3.95 1.03 10.55
CA GLY A 230 5.01 0.34 9.84
C GLY A 230 5.90 1.32 9.07
N LEU A 231 5.32 2.30 8.38
CA LEU A 231 6.04 3.36 7.66
C LEU A 231 6.74 4.32 8.63
N ASN A 232 6.07 4.72 9.72
CA ASN A 232 6.67 5.61 10.73
C ASN A 232 7.87 4.97 11.42
N LEU A 233 7.85 3.66 11.61
CA LEU A 233 8.97 2.90 12.16
C LEU A 233 10.09 2.67 11.14
N LEU A 234 9.74 2.37 9.88
CA LEU A 234 10.71 2.27 8.78
C LEU A 234 11.49 3.58 8.58
N ALA A 235 10.84 4.73 8.68
CA ALA A 235 11.48 6.04 8.57
C ALA A 235 12.58 6.28 9.63
N LYS A 236 12.65 5.45 10.69
CA LYS A 236 13.67 5.50 11.74
C LYS A 236 14.81 4.48 11.52
N ILE A 237 14.83 3.80 10.37
CA ILE A 237 15.84 2.80 10.01
C ILE A 237 16.60 3.34 8.80
N ASP A 238 17.93 3.44 8.92
CA ASP A 238 18.77 3.94 7.83
C ASP A 238 18.73 3.00 6.63
N GLU A 239 18.59 3.58 5.42
CA GLU A 239 18.55 2.85 4.15
C GLU A 239 17.56 1.68 4.11
N TRP A 240 16.45 1.80 4.84
CA TRP A 240 15.43 0.76 5.02
C TRP A 240 14.96 0.12 3.70
N TRP A 241 14.94 0.88 2.60
CA TRP A 241 14.52 0.40 1.29
C TRP A 241 15.43 -0.70 0.73
N LYS A 242 16.71 -0.76 1.13
CA LYS A 242 17.63 -1.84 0.74
C LYS A 242 17.29 -3.19 1.38
N MET A 243 16.51 -3.16 2.46
CA MET A 243 16.12 -4.34 3.22
C MET A 243 14.82 -4.97 2.70
N LEU A 244 14.00 -4.20 1.98
CA LEU A 244 12.70 -4.65 1.51
C LEU A 244 12.81 -5.60 0.30
N PRO A 245 11.90 -6.58 0.18
CA PRO A 245 11.70 -7.31 -1.07
C PRO A 245 11.31 -6.35 -2.20
N GLU A 246 11.73 -6.68 -3.43
CA GLU A 246 11.33 -5.94 -4.62
C GLU A 246 9.80 -5.90 -4.76
N ASN A 247 9.28 -4.82 -5.33
CA ASN A 247 7.84 -4.59 -5.52
C ASN A 247 7.02 -4.57 -4.22
N THR A 248 7.66 -4.33 -3.06
CA THR A 248 6.93 -4.00 -1.83
C THR A 248 6.06 -2.77 -2.06
N ILE A 249 4.80 -2.82 -1.62
CA ILE A 249 3.88 -1.70 -1.69
C ILE A 249 3.99 -0.90 -0.39
N ILE A 250 4.22 0.41 -0.49
CA ILE A 250 4.13 1.34 0.64
C ILE A 250 3.02 2.34 0.38
N THR A 251 2.27 2.70 1.42
CA THR A 251 1.05 3.52 1.29
C THR A 251 1.11 4.82 2.09
N PRO A 252 2.15 5.67 1.95
CA PRO A 252 2.28 6.86 2.78
C PRO A 252 1.22 7.93 2.46
N HIS A 253 0.70 8.58 3.50
CA HIS A 253 0.11 9.92 3.36
C HIS A 253 1.23 10.99 3.28
N PRO A 254 0.94 12.26 2.93
CA PRO A 254 2.00 13.27 2.72
C PRO A 254 2.95 13.44 3.92
N GLY A 255 2.41 13.43 5.15
CA GLY A 255 3.22 13.42 6.37
C GLY A 255 4.13 12.20 6.57
N GLU A 256 3.66 10.98 6.26
CA GLU A 256 4.51 9.77 6.29
C GLU A 256 5.57 9.85 5.19
N MET A 257 5.20 10.34 4.01
CA MET A 257 6.11 10.51 2.88
C MET A 257 7.24 11.49 3.22
N GLY A 258 6.93 12.63 3.85
CA GLY A 258 7.93 13.60 4.29
C GLY A 258 8.92 12.99 5.28
N ARG A 259 8.43 12.19 6.24
CA ARG A 259 9.30 11.45 7.18
C ARG A 259 10.20 10.43 6.48
N LEU A 260 9.65 9.63 5.55
CA LEU A 260 10.41 8.62 4.81
C LEU A 260 11.48 9.24 3.89
N ALA A 261 11.15 10.35 3.24
CA ALA A 261 12.04 11.03 2.29
C ALA A 261 12.99 12.06 2.94
N GLY A 262 12.78 12.41 4.21
CA GLY A 262 13.55 13.44 4.90
C GLY A 262 13.30 14.84 4.37
N VAL A 263 12.06 15.15 3.96
CA VAL A 263 11.65 16.44 3.40
C VAL A 263 10.40 16.98 4.11
N GLU A 264 10.13 18.27 3.98
CA GLU A 264 8.93 18.87 4.56
C GLU A 264 7.66 18.47 3.80
N ILE A 265 6.53 18.40 4.51
CA ILE A 265 5.24 18.01 3.92
C ILE A 265 4.84 18.96 2.78
N ALA A 266 5.18 20.25 2.91
CA ALA A 266 4.92 21.25 1.88
C ALA A 266 5.64 20.93 0.56
N ASP A 267 6.88 20.41 0.64
CA ASP A 267 7.65 20.03 -0.55
C ASP A 267 7.05 18.79 -1.22
N VAL A 268 6.58 17.81 -0.42
CA VAL A 268 5.83 16.65 -0.93
C VAL A 268 4.59 17.10 -1.70
N GLN A 269 3.83 18.05 -1.15
CA GLN A 269 2.59 18.52 -1.77
C GLN A 269 2.84 19.37 -3.02
N LYS A 270 3.94 20.12 -3.06
CA LYS A 270 4.32 20.96 -4.19
C LYS A 270 4.64 20.14 -5.44
N ASP A 271 5.36 19.02 -5.30
CA ASP A 271 5.72 18.14 -6.41
C ASP A 271 5.42 16.66 -6.09
N ARG A 272 4.13 16.35 -5.98
CA ARG A 272 3.66 14.98 -5.68
C ARG A 272 4.05 13.97 -6.76
N TRP A 273 4.01 14.39 -8.03
CA TRP A 273 4.31 13.53 -9.17
C TRP A 273 5.81 13.19 -9.22
N GLY A 274 6.67 14.21 -9.14
CA GLY A 274 8.12 14.03 -9.16
C GLY A 274 8.61 13.22 -7.96
N ILE A 275 8.15 13.55 -6.74
CA ILE A 275 8.59 12.82 -5.55
C ILE A 275 8.13 11.36 -5.56
N ALA A 276 6.90 11.07 -6.00
CA ALA A 276 6.40 9.70 -6.09
C ALA A 276 7.19 8.88 -7.10
N ALA A 277 7.41 9.40 -8.31
CA ALA A 277 8.18 8.73 -9.36
C ALA A 277 9.65 8.49 -8.94
N GLN A 278 10.30 9.54 -8.43
CA GLN A 278 11.70 9.48 -8.00
C GLN A 278 11.89 8.47 -6.88
N LYS A 279 11.06 8.53 -5.83
CA LYS A 279 11.21 7.68 -4.66
C LYS A 279 10.78 6.24 -4.90
N ALA A 280 9.77 5.98 -5.74
CA ALA A 280 9.44 4.62 -6.16
C ALA A 280 10.63 3.93 -6.87
N ALA A 281 11.30 4.65 -7.78
CA ALA A 281 12.50 4.16 -8.48
C ALA A 281 13.71 4.01 -7.55
N GLU A 282 13.99 5.02 -6.71
CA GLU A 282 15.12 5.02 -5.78
C GLU A 282 15.02 3.90 -4.74
N TRP A 283 13.82 3.67 -4.21
CA TRP A 283 13.57 2.67 -3.17
C TRP A 283 13.20 1.30 -3.72
N ASN A 284 13.00 1.17 -5.03
CA ASN A 284 12.54 -0.04 -5.70
C ASN A 284 11.22 -0.61 -5.12
N VAL A 285 10.26 0.28 -4.87
CA VAL A 285 8.94 -0.01 -4.27
C VAL A 285 7.80 0.45 -5.17
N ILE A 286 6.61 -0.12 -4.97
CA ILE A 286 5.36 0.48 -5.44
C ILE A 286 4.92 1.50 -4.38
N LEU A 287 4.79 2.77 -4.76
CA LEU A 287 4.48 3.87 -3.85
C LEU A 287 3.06 4.37 -4.10
N VAL A 288 2.19 4.25 -3.09
CA VAL A 288 0.81 4.75 -3.09
C VAL A 288 0.75 6.03 -2.24
N LEU A 289 0.92 7.19 -2.88
CA LEU A 289 0.92 8.49 -2.21
C LEU A 289 -0.52 8.97 -2.00
N LYS A 290 -1.04 8.73 -0.79
CA LYS A 290 -2.42 9.06 -0.40
C LYS A 290 -2.66 10.57 -0.45
N GLY A 291 -3.90 10.95 -0.77
CA GLY A 291 -4.36 12.33 -0.89
C GLY A 291 -5.45 12.45 -1.95
N ALA A 292 -5.97 13.67 -2.17
CA ALA A 292 -6.81 13.94 -3.33
C ALA A 292 -6.05 13.54 -4.60
N HIS A 293 -6.67 12.79 -5.49
CA HIS A 293 -5.97 12.16 -6.62
C HIS A 293 -4.74 11.37 -6.16
N THR A 294 -4.98 10.29 -5.41
CA THR A 294 -3.92 9.40 -4.94
C THR A 294 -3.07 8.93 -6.13
N LEU A 295 -1.74 8.99 -5.98
CA LEU A 295 -0.79 8.59 -7.01
C LEU A 295 -0.23 7.21 -6.69
N VAL A 296 -0.15 6.34 -7.69
CA VAL A 296 0.48 5.02 -7.61
C VAL A 296 1.68 4.99 -8.55
N ALA A 297 2.89 4.99 -7.99
CA ALA A 297 4.15 5.00 -8.74
C ALA A 297 4.87 3.64 -8.65
N ALA A 298 5.44 3.19 -9.77
CA ALA A 298 6.25 1.98 -9.86
C ALA A 298 7.74 2.29 -10.12
N PRO A 299 8.66 1.36 -9.80
CA PRO A 299 10.10 1.56 -10.00
C PRO A 299 10.51 1.76 -11.46
N ASP A 300 9.71 1.29 -12.42
CA ASP A 300 9.95 1.44 -13.86
C ASP A 300 9.57 2.84 -14.41
N GLY A 301 9.09 3.71 -13.53
CA GLY A 301 8.70 5.08 -13.81
C GLY A 301 7.23 5.25 -14.22
N ARG A 302 6.40 4.20 -14.21
CA ARG A 302 4.95 4.36 -14.35
C ARG A 302 4.36 5.09 -13.14
N VAL A 303 3.44 6.02 -13.38
CA VAL A 303 2.67 6.73 -12.34
C VAL A 303 1.21 6.82 -12.75
N SER A 304 0.31 6.35 -11.92
CA SER A 304 -1.14 6.40 -12.16
C SER A 304 -1.82 7.30 -11.13
N ALA A 305 -2.64 8.24 -11.60
CA ALA A 305 -3.51 9.04 -10.74
C ALA A 305 -4.90 8.40 -10.65
N LEU A 306 -5.42 8.30 -9.43
CA LEU A 306 -6.79 7.89 -9.20
C LEU A 306 -7.73 9.11 -9.30
N PRO A 307 -8.94 8.96 -9.87
CA PRO A 307 -9.78 10.11 -10.22
C PRO A 307 -10.51 10.74 -9.01
N PHE A 308 -10.31 10.20 -7.80
CA PHE A 308 -11.08 10.57 -6.61
C PHE A 308 -10.45 11.71 -5.82
N LYS A 309 -11.28 12.68 -5.41
CA LYS A 309 -10.89 13.81 -4.54
C LYS A 309 -11.82 14.02 -3.34
N THR A 310 -12.59 13.01 -2.98
CA THR A 310 -13.62 13.11 -1.94
C THR A 310 -13.04 13.27 -0.53
N ALA A 311 -13.59 14.23 0.22
CA ALA A 311 -13.28 14.43 1.65
C ALA A 311 -13.82 13.30 2.55
N ALA A 312 -14.69 12.43 2.03
CA ALA A 312 -15.22 11.27 2.77
C ALA A 312 -14.14 10.30 3.25
N LEU A 313 -12.98 10.31 2.60
CA LEU A 313 -11.83 9.47 2.97
C LEU A 313 -10.92 10.12 4.02
N ALA A 314 -11.17 11.39 4.39
CA ALA A 314 -10.36 12.15 5.34
C ALA A 314 -10.72 11.86 6.80
N THR A 315 -11.03 10.59 7.12
CA THR A 315 -11.29 10.13 8.49
C THR A 315 -10.33 9.01 8.88
N ALA A 316 -10.02 8.92 10.17
CA ALA A 316 -9.10 7.90 10.67
C ALA A 316 -9.62 6.48 10.35
N GLY A 317 -8.71 5.61 9.91
CA GLY A 317 -9.00 4.20 9.59
C GLY A 317 -9.34 3.92 8.13
N THR A 318 -9.61 4.92 7.29
CA THR A 318 -9.82 4.70 5.84
C THR A 318 -8.55 4.14 5.18
N GLY A 319 -7.37 4.59 5.62
CA GLY A 319 -6.08 4.00 5.25
C GLY A 319 -5.98 2.49 5.57
N ASP A 320 -6.48 2.06 6.73
CA ASP A 320 -6.46 0.65 7.12
C ASP A 320 -7.35 -0.21 6.20
N VAL A 321 -8.47 0.37 5.73
CA VAL A 321 -9.35 -0.26 4.72
C VAL A 321 -8.61 -0.38 3.39
N LEU A 322 -7.93 0.67 2.94
CA LEU A 322 -7.12 0.64 1.71
C LEU A 322 -6.01 -0.43 1.81
N ALA A 323 -5.24 -0.45 2.89
CA ALA A 323 -4.15 -1.43 3.08
C ALA A 323 -4.69 -2.87 3.09
N GLY A 324 -5.83 -3.11 3.74
CA GLY A 324 -6.54 -4.38 3.71
C GLY A 324 -7.01 -4.79 2.31
N ALA A 325 -7.51 -3.84 1.52
CA ALA A 325 -7.91 -4.11 0.14
C ALA A 325 -6.70 -4.48 -0.75
N ILE A 326 -5.58 -3.77 -0.60
CA ILE A 326 -4.34 -4.05 -1.35
C ILE A 326 -3.84 -5.47 -1.04
N VAL A 327 -3.67 -5.82 0.24
CA VAL A 327 -3.17 -7.16 0.62
C VAL A 327 -4.13 -8.27 0.21
N GLY A 328 -5.45 -8.01 0.21
CA GLY A 328 -6.45 -8.96 -0.25
C GLY A 328 -6.41 -9.21 -1.76
N LEU A 329 -6.11 -8.20 -2.57
CA LEU A 329 -5.90 -8.37 -4.02
C LEU A 329 -4.57 -9.05 -4.34
N LEU A 330 -3.50 -8.71 -3.61
CA LEU A 330 -2.22 -9.43 -3.70
C LEU A 330 -2.41 -10.93 -3.38
N ALA A 331 -3.20 -11.26 -2.35
CA ALA A 331 -3.47 -12.64 -2.01
C ALA A 331 -4.21 -13.38 -3.13
N GLN A 332 -5.06 -12.70 -3.89
CA GLN A 332 -5.75 -13.24 -5.07
C GLN A 332 -4.82 -13.41 -6.29
N GLY A 333 -3.57 -12.95 -6.21
CA GLY A 333 -2.56 -13.13 -7.26
C GLY A 333 -2.42 -11.95 -8.22
N LEU A 334 -3.03 -10.79 -7.93
CA LEU A 334 -2.78 -9.58 -8.72
C LEU A 334 -1.34 -9.13 -8.57
N ALA A 335 -0.77 -8.61 -9.65
CA ALA A 335 0.55 -7.98 -9.62
C ALA A 335 0.53 -6.77 -8.67
N PRO A 336 1.63 -6.45 -7.95
CA PRO A 336 1.61 -5.41 -6.92
C PRO A 336 1.16 -4.03 -7.38
N TYR A 337 1.59 -3.58 -8.56
CA TYR A 337 1.15 -2.31 -9.12
C TYR A 337 -0.36 -2.28 -9.41
N ASP A 338 -0.88 -3.34 -10.03
CA ASP A 338 -2.29 -3.45 -10.39
C ASP A 338 -3.16 -3.61 -9.13
N ALA A 339 -2.70 -4.35 -8.13
CA ALA A 339 -3.36 -4.47 -6.83
C ALA A 339 -3.49 -3.10 -6.14
N ALA A 340 -2.45 -2.27 -6.16
CA ALA A 340 -2.48 -0.92 -5.62
C ALA A 340 -3.48 0.00 -6.36
N ILE A 341 -3.50 -0.07 -7.69
CA ILE A 341 -4.43 0.69 -8.54
C ILE A 341 -5.89 0.27 -8.29
N VAL A 342 -6.18 -1.03 -8.38
CA VAL A 342 -7.53 -1.58 -8.23
C VAL A 342 -8.07 -1.33 -6.82
N ALA A 343 -7.26 -1.59 -5.78
CA ALA A 343 -7.68 -1.32 -4.39
C ALA A 343 -7.91 0.17 -4.16
N GLY A 344 -6.99 1.03 -4.62
CA GLY A 344 -7.13 2.48 -4.49
C GLY A 344 -8.38 3.01 -5.19
N TYR A 345 -8.68 2.50 -6.38
CA TYR A 345 -9.88 2.91 -7.11
C TYR A 345 -11.16 2.47 -6.42
N LEU A 346 -11.26 1.19 -6.03
CA LEU A 346 -12.42 0.67 -5.32
C LEU A 346 -12.63 1.37 -3.97
N HIS A 347 -11.55 1.68 -3.26
CA HIS A 347 -11.59 2.45 -2.01
C HIS A 347 -12.07 3.89 -2.25
N GLY A 348 -11.57 4.55 -3.29
CA GLY A 348 -12.02 5.87 -3.76
C GLY A 348 -13.52 5.91 -4.02
N LEU A 349 -13.98 5.00 -4.87
CA LEU A 349 -15.37 4.84 -5.25
C LEU A 349 -16.26 4.48 -4.05
N ALA A 350 -15.79 3.62 -3.15
CA ALA A 350 -16.50 3.31 -1.91
C ALA A 350 -16.65 4.54 -1.00
N GLY A 351 -15.66 5.43 -0.98
CA GLY A 351 -15.76 6.71 -0.28
C GLY A 351 -16.84 7.63 -0.85
N GLU A 352 -16.95 7.72 -2.18
CA GLU A 352 -18.02 8.49 -2.84
C GLU A 352 -19.40 7.88 -2.58
N ILE A 353 -19.53 6.55 -2.72
CA ILE A 353 -20.78 5.84 -2.44
C ILE A 353 -21.20 6.03 -0.98
N ALA A 354 -20.27 5.94 -0.02
CA ALA A 354 -20.57 6.19 1.39
C ALA A 354 -21.04 7.63 1.64
N ALA A 355 -20.44 8.62 0.95
CA ALA A 355 -20.87 10.01 1.03
C ALA A 355 -22.28 10.22 0.43
N GLU A 356 -22.58 9.58 -0.71
CA GLU A 356 -23.91 9.58 -1.32
C GLU A 356 -24.96 8.98 -0.36
N GLN A 357 -24.64 7.84 0.28
CA GLN A 357 -25.54 7.16 1.23
C GLN A 357 -25.86 8.00 2.47
N HIS A 358 -24.89 8.77 2.96
CA HIS A 358 -25.09 9.68 4.10
C HIS A 358 -25.57 11.09 3.69
N GLY A 359 -25.60 11.40 2.39
CA GLY A 359 -25.90 12.72 1.85
C GLY A 359 -24.88 13.81 2.18
N ASN A 360 -23.72 13.45 2.74
CA ASN A 360 -22.63 14.36 3.10
C ASN A 360 -21.32 13.60 3.34
N THR A 361 -20.20 14.30 3.26
CA THR A 361 -18.86 13.74 3.55
C THR A 361 -18.47 13.79 5.03
N HIS A 362 -19.09 14.67 5.84
CA HIS A 362 -18.68 14.94 7.23
C HIS A 362 -18.93 13.77 8.19
N SER A 363 -19.96 12.96 7.90
CA SER A 363 -20.41 11.87 8.76
C SER A 363 -19.82 10.51 8.37
N VAL A 364 -19.06 10.45 7.27
CA VAL A 364 -18.50 9.20 6.76
C VAL A 364 -17.34 8.74 7.64
N ILE A 365 -17.44 7.53 8.18
CA ILE A 365 -16.34 6.89 8.89
C ILE A 365 -15.77 5.71 8.10
N ALA A 366 -14.58 5.21 8.49
CA ALA A 366 -13.94 4.08 7.82
C ALA A 366 -14.82 2.82 7.70
N GLY A 367 -15.68 2.56 8.70
CA GLY A 367 -16.63 1.45 8.67
C GLY A 367 -17.69 1.59 7.58
N ASP A 368 -18.03 2.82 7.17
CA ASP A 368 -18.98 3.06 6.07
C ASP A 368 -18.31 2.84 4.72
N VAL A 369 -17.07 3.33 4.55
CA VAL A 369 -16.25 3.04 3.36
C VAL A 369 -16.07 1.53 3.19
N LEU A 370 -15.77 0.83 4.28
CA LEU A 370 -15.69 -0.64 4.31
C LEU A 370 -17.02 -1.30 3.89
N ARG A 371 -18.18 -0.76 4.31
CA ARG A 371 -19.53 -1.22 3.90
C ARG A 371 -19.87 -0.91 2.45
N ALA A 372 -19.29 0.14 1.88
CA ALA A 372 -19.50 0.51 0.48
C ALA A 372 -18.60 -0.23 -0.52
N LEU A 373 -17.54 -0.94 -0.09
CA LEU A 373 -16.67 -1.71 -1.00
C LEU A 373 -17.42 -2.69 -1.93
N PRO A 374 -18.39 -3.50 -1.45
CA PRO A 374 -19.17 -4.38 -2.33
C PRO A 374 -20.02 -3.60 -3.36
N ASP A 375 -20.51 -2.42 -3.00
CA ASP A 375 -21.27 -1.57 -3.92
C ASP A 375 -20.34 -0.94 -4.99
N ALA A 376 -19.08 -0.65 -4.65
CA ALA A 376 -18.07 -0.21 -5.63
C ALA A 376 -17.83 -1.29 -6.71
N PHE A 377 -17.70 -2.56 -6.32
CA PHE A 377 -17.66 -3.67 -7.29
C PHE A 377 -18.93 -3.74 -8.15
N ARG A 378 -20.10 -3.58 -7.54
CA ARG A 378 -21.38 -3.60 -8.27
C ARG A 378 -21.42 -2.50 -9.32
N ARG A 379 -20.99 -1.27 -8.99
CA ARG A 379 -20.99 -0.13 -9.92
C ARG A 379 -20.03 -0.35 -11.10
N LEU A 380 -18.91 -1.05 -10.91
CA LEU A 380 -18.01 -1.45 -12.01
C LEU A 380 -18.55 -2.61 -12.86
N SER A 381 -19.42 -3.45 -12.30
CA SER A 381 -19.99 -4.61 -13.01
C SER A 381 -21.20 -4.27 -13.90
N VAL A 382 -21.79 -3.07 -13.76
CA VAL A 382 -23.08 -2.69 -14.38
C VAL A 382 -22.91 -1.72 -15.57
N GLY A 383 -21.71 -1.60 -16.16
CA GLY A 383 -21.46 -0.68 -17.28
C GLY A 383 -21.13 -1.36 -18.59
#